data_AF-A0A183EUB4-F1
#
_entry.id   AF-A0A183EUB4-F1
#
_cell.length_a   1.000
_cell.length_b   1.000
_cell.length_c   1.000
_cell.angle_alpha   90.00
_cell.angle_beta   90.00
_cell.angle_gamma   90.00
#
_symmetry.space_group_name_H-M   'P 1'
#
loop_
_entity.id
_entity.type
_entity.pdbx_description
1 polymer ?
#
loop_
_entity_poly.entity_id
_entity_poly.type
_entity_poly.pdbx_seq_one_letter_code
_entity_poly.pdbx_strand_id
1 'polypeptide(L)' 'MKQLTEYGEVFEELFTKSFYHYGLLVGRYPGRFLAGSLLFTVICITGLPALKINLDLYKLFVPLDAPVREEYDRFFYPF' A
#
# COMPACT_ATOMS: atom_id res chain seq x y z
N MET A 1 26.27 -5.30 -20.36
CA MET A 1 26.82 -4.80 -19.08
C MET A 1 27.05 -3.29 -19.08
N LYS A 2 27.74 -2.67 -20.05
CA LYS A 2 27.95 -1.20 -20.09
C LYS A 2 26.67 -0.35 -19.99
N GLN A 3 25.60 -0.75 -20.68
CA GLN A 3 24.33 -0.01 -20.63
C GLN A 3 23.64 -0.06 -19.25
N LEU A 4 23.75 -1.17 -18.51
CA LEU A 4 23.19 -1.27 -17.14
C LEU A 4 23.93 -0.35 -16.17
N THR A 5 25.24 -0.16 -16.36
CA THR A 5 26.05 0.76 -15.57
C THR A 5 25.67 2.22 -15.87
N GLU A 6 25.49 2.58 -17.14
CA GLU A 6 25.08 3.92 -17.56
C GLU A 6 23.68 4.31 -17.05
N TYR A 7 22.70 3.40 -17.13
CA TYR A 7 21.38 3.63 -16.54
C TYR A 7 21.44 3.76 -15.01
N GLY A 8 22.36 3.03 -14.35
CA GLY A 8 22.58 3.13 -12.91
C GLY A 8 23.11 4.52 -12.50
N GLU A 9 24.08 5.05 -13.23
CA GLU A 9 24.65 6.38 -12.97
C GLU A 9 23.61 7.50 -13.15
N VAL A 10 22.83 7.44 -14.24
CA VAL A 10 21.74 8.42 -14.47
C VAL A 10 20.67 8.32 -13.38
N PHE A 11 20.35 7.10 -12.94
CA PHE A 11 19.39 6.89 -11.85
C PHE A 11 19.91 7.47 -10.53
N GLU A 12 21.18 7.22 -10.17
CA GLU A 12 21.78 7.77 -8.95
C GLU A 12 21.78 9.29 -8.93
N GLU A 13 22.15 9.94 -10.03
CA GLU A 13 22.12 11.40 -10.14
C GLU A 13 20.70 11.95 -9.97
N LEU A 14 19.73 11.31 -10.64
CA LEU A 14 18.32 11.71 -10.53
C LEU A 14 17.80 11.53 -9.10
N PHE A 15 18.11 10.41 -8.46
CA PHE A 15 17.69 10.12 -7.09
C PHE A 15 18.31 11.11 -6.09
N THR A 16 19.61 11.37 -6.22
CA THR A 16 20.35 12.32 -5.39
C THR A 16 19.78 13.73 -5.51
N LYS A 17 19.54 14.19 -6.74
CA LYS A 17 18.96 15.51 -7.00
C LYS A 17 17.53 15.62 -6.47
N SER A 18 16.73 14.56 -6.65
CA SER A 18 15.36 14.50 -6.17
C SER A 18 15.28 14.58 -4.65
N PHE A 19 16.10 13.80 -3.94
CA PHE A 19 16.16 13.85 -2.49
C PHE A 19 16.71 15.16 -1.95
N TYR A 20 17.70 15.76 -2.63
CA TYR A 20 18.21 17.07 -2.24
C TYR A 20 17.11 18.13 -2.29
N HIS A 21 16.35 18.21 -3.40
CA HIS A 21 15.25 19.16 -3.52
C HIS A 21 14.09 18.85 -2.57
N TYR A 22 13.79 17.57 -2.35
CA TYR A 22 12.79 17.16 -1.37
C TYR A 22 13.19 17.57 0.05
N GLY A 23 14.42 17.28 0.46
CA GLY A 23 14.96 17.68 1.76
C GLY A 23 14.98 19.20 1.93
N LEU A 24 15.33 19.95 0.87
CA LEU A 24 15.27 21.42 0.88
C LEU A 24 13.84 21.94 1.09
N LEU A 25 12.84 21.31 0.47
CA LEU A 25 11.43 21.67 0.64
C LEU A 25 10.96 21.40 2.07
N VAL A 26 11.29 20.23 2.62
CA VAL A 26 10.98 19.85 4.01
C VAL A 26 11.64 20.82 4.99
N GLY A 27 12.92 21.14 4.79
CA GLY A 27 13.67 22.07 5.64
C GLY A 27 13.18 23.51 5.55
N ARG A 28 12.70 23.95 4.38
CA ARG A 28 12.19 25.32 4.18
C ARG A 28 10.79 25.53 4.76
N TYR A 29 9.94 24.50 4.75
CA TYR A 29 8.56 24.58 5.24
C TYR A 29 8.19 23.41 6.16
N PRO A 30 8.88 23.24 7.31
CA PRO A 30 8.72 22.06 8.15
C PRO A 30 7.29 21.93 8.71
N GLY A 31 6.67 23.04 9.13
CA GLY A 31 5.30 23.02 9.65
C GLY A 31 4.25 22.64 8.61
N ARG A 32 4.40 23.05 7.35
CA ARG A 32 3.47 22.69 6.27
C ARG A 32 3.63 21.23 5.86
N PHE A 33 4.87 20.73 5.87
CA PHE A 33 5.15 19.33 5.62
C PHE A 33 4.52 18.43 6.68
N LEU A 34 4.70 18.76 7.96
CA LEU A 34 4.08 18.05 9.08
C LEU A 34 2.55 18.12 9.06
N ALA A 35 1.98 19.29 8.77
CA ALA A 35 0.53 19.42 8.65
C ALA A 35 -0.01 18.59 7.47
N GLY A 36 0.68 18.58 6.34
CA GLY A 36 0.32 17.79 5.17
C GLY A 36 0.36 16.29 5.43
N SER A 37 1.43 15.79 6.08
CA SER A 37 1.54 14.37 6.45
C SER A 37 0.46 13.97 7.46
N LEU A 38 0.18 14.81 8.45
CA LEU A 38 -0.85 14.54 9.45
C LEU A 38 -2.26 14.52 8.84
N LEU A 39 -2.58 15.47 7.94
CA LEU A 39 -3.83 15.45 7.19
C LEU A 39 -3.96 14.18 6.35
N PHE A 40 -2.89 13.77 5.67
CA PHE A 40 -2.86 12.52 4.90
C PHE A 40 -3.11 11.30 5.80
N THR A 41 -2.48 11.23 6.97
CA THR A 41 -2.73 10.17 7.95
C THR A 41 -4.19 10.13 8.40
N VAL A 42 -4.79 11.29 8.70
CA VAL A 42 -6.21 11.35 9.10
C VAL A 42 -7.11 10.85 7.98
N ILE A 43 -6.85 11.24 6.73
CA ILE A 43 -7.60 10.74 5.57
C ILE A 43 -7.48 9.21 5.47
N CYS A 44 -6.28 8.63 5.61
CA CYS A 44 -6.11 7.18 5.62
C CYS A 44 -6.86 6.49 6.78
N ILE A 45 -6.89 7.10 7.96
CA ILE A 45 -7.60 6.57 9.15
C ILE A 45 -9.11 6.51 8.90
N THR A 46 -9.70 7.41 8.10
CA THR A 46 -11.13 7.33 7.76
C THR A 46 -11.53 6.06 7.01
N GLY A 47 -10.58 5.33 6.42
CA GLY A 47 -10.81 4.00 5.84
C GLY A 47 -10.90 2.87 6.87
N LEU A 48 -10.39 3.06 8.10
CA LEU A 48 -10.39 2.01 9.13
C LEU A 48 -11.81 1.58 9.54
N PRO A 49 -12.80 2.48 9.75
CA PRO A 49 -14.18 2.07 10.03
C PRO A 49 -14.84 1.28 8.89
N ALA A 50 -14.35 1.41 7.65
CA ALA A 50 -14.86 0.67 6.51
C ALA A 50 -14.27 -0.75 6.41
N LEU A 51 -13.28 -1.10 7.25
CA LEU A 51 -12.72 -2.45 7.28
C LEU A 51 -13.74 -3.43 7.84
N LYS A 52 -14.20 -4.34 6.97
CA LYS A 52 -14.97 -5.51 7.37
C LYS A 52 -14.03 -6.61 7.81
N ILE A 53 -13.93 -6.82 9.12
CA ILE A 53 -13.19 -7.96 9.67
C ILE A 53 -14.04 -9.22 9.43
N ASN A 54 -13.62 -10.06 8.49
CA ASN A 54 -14.22 -11.38 8.30
C ASN A 54 -13.67 -12.31 9.38
N LEU A 55 -14.43 -12.51 10.46
CA LEU A 55 -14.14 -13.51 11.50
C LEU A 55 -14.78 -14.88 11.20
N ASP A 56 -15.26 -15.04 9.97
CA ASP A 56 -15.80 -16.32 9.51
C ASP A 56 -14.65 -17.32 9.38
N LEU A 57 -14.61 -18.26 10.32
CA LEU A 57 -13.60 -19.31 10.42
C LEU A 57 -13.45 -20.07 9.09
N TYR A 58 -14.58 -20.28 8.40
CA TYR A 58 -14.60 -20.96 7.11
C TYR A 58 -13.83 -20.16 6.05
N LYS A 59 -14.09 -18.86 5.94
CA LYS A 59 -13.34 -17.97 5.03
C LYS A 59 -11.89 -17.75 5.45
N LEU A 60 -11.56 -17.97 6.71
CA LEU A 60 -10.21 -17.78 7.25
C LEU A 60 -9.29 -18.97 6.99
N PHE A 61 -9.82 -20.19 7.04
CA PHE A 61 -9.03 -21.43 6.94
C PHE A 61 -9.18 -22.16 5.61
N VAL A 62 -10.21 -21.85 4.82
CA VAL A 62 -10.42 -22.48 3.51
C VAL A 62 -9.98 -21.51 2.41
N PRO A 63 -9.00 -21.89 1.57
CA PRO A 63 -8.60 -21.06 0.45
C PRO A 63 -9.75 -20.91 -0.55
N LEU A 64 -9.76 -19.79 -1.28
CA LEU A 64 -10.85 -19.44 -2.22
C LEU A 64 -11.07 -20.50 -3.31
N ASP A 65 -10.01 -21.24 -3.66
CA ASP A 65 -10.00 -22.25 -4.72
C ASP A 65 -10.13 -23.70 -4.19
N ALA A 66 -10.51 -23.90 -2.92
CA ALA A 66 -10.67 -25.24 -2.39
C ALA A 66 -11.88 -25.95 -3.04
N PRO A 67 -11.78 -27.22 -3.47
CA PRO A 67 -12.92 -27.97 -4.01
C PRO A 67 -14.02 -28.17 -2.96
N VAL A 68 -13.64 -28.27 -1.68
CA VAL A 68 -14.56 -28.31 -0.53
C VAL A 68 -15.40 -27.05 -0.43
N ARG A 69 -14.94 -25.94 -1.03
CA ARG A 69 -15.65 -24.67 -1.04
C ARG A 69 -16.85 -24.69 -1.98
N GLU A 70 -16.67 -25.20 -3.18
CA GLU A 70 -17.75 -25.38 -4.14
C GLU A 70 -18.84 -26.31 -3.61
N GLU A 71 -18.45 -27.41 -2.94
CA GLU A 71 -19.39 -28.36 -2.36
C GLU A 71 -20.17 -27.75 -1.19
N TYR A 72 -19.49 -27.03 -0.30
CA TYR A 72 -20.09 -26.36 0.85
C TYR A 72 -21.05 -25.24 0.43
N ASP A 73 -20.64 -24.38 -0.52
CA ASP A 73 -21.47 -23.29 -1.03
C ASP A 73 -22.72 -23.84 -1.76
N ARG A 74 -22.59 -24.94 -2.52
CA ARG A 74 -23.73 -25.61 -3.18
C ARG A 74 -24.74 -26.21 -2.19
N PHE A 75 -24.28 -26.68 -1.03
CA PHE A 75 -25.16 -27.29 -0.02
C PHE A 75 -25.83 -26.26 0.90
N PHE A 76 -25.12 -25.20 1.28
CA PHE A 76 -25.58 -24.24 2.28
C PHE A 76 -26.13 -22.92 1.69
N TYR A 77 -25.79 -22.56 0.46
CA TYR A 77 -26.34 -21.38 -0.25
C TYR A 77 -26.84 -21.75 -1.66
N PRO A 78 -27.97 -22.46 -1.77
CA PRO A 78 -28.48 -22.96 -3.05
C PRO A 78 -29.14 -21.89 -3.96
N PHE A 79 -29.04 -20.59 -3.64
CA PHE A 79 -29.68 -19.49 -4.40
C PHE A 79 -28.77 -18.28 -4.56
#